data_AF-A0A257QJM2-F1
#
_entry.id   AF-A0A257QJM2-F1
#
_cell.length_a   1.000
_cell.length_b   1.000
_cell.length_c   1.000
_cell.angle_alpha   90.00
_cell.angle_beta   90.00
_cell.angle_gamma   90.00
#
_symmetry.space_group_name_H-M   'P 1'
#
loop_
_entity.id
_entity.type
_entity.pdbx_description
1 polymer ?
#
loop_
_entity_poly.entity_id
_entity_poly.type
_entity_poly.pdbx_seq_one_letter_code
_entity_poly.pdbx_strand_id
1 'polypeptide(L)'
;MVTPCDETPMHPHDVQPDELDVAIGIDRMQQALAIEVRRVEHSWAGLRTFSADRNLAFGFDTEAPGFFWCVGQGGYGIQTAPAAGQLVADMIASRDPGPAGSIIPAINPMRFRR
;
A
#
# COMPACT_ATOMS: atom_id res chain seq x y z
N MET A 1 5.03 -17.36 -7.69
CA MET A 1 5.21 -15.90 -7.82
C MET A 1 6.21 -15.47 -6.77
N VAL A 2 7.24 -14.73 -7.17
CA VAL A 2 8.24 -14.17 -6.26
C VAL A 2 8.41 -12.68 -6.58
N THR A 3 8.83 -11.91 -5.58
CA THR A 3 9.15 -10.49 -5.73
C THR A 3 10.41 -10.19 -4.91
N PRO A 4 11.27 -9.27 -5.35
CA PRO A 4 12.38 -8.78 -4.54
C PRO A 4 11.91 -7.93 -3.34
N CYS A 5 10.62 -7.58 -3.27
CA CYS A 5 10.02 -6.71 -2.24
C CYS A 5 10.74 -5.35 -2.13
N ASP A 6 11.19 -4.79 -3.24
CA ASP A 6 11.85 -3.49 -3.23
C ASP A 6 10.86 -2.35 -2.95
N GLU A 7 11.40 -1.22 -2.53
CA GLU A 7 10.67 0.00 -2.19
C GLU A 7 11.42 1.22 -2.75
N THR A 8 12.03 1.04 -3.91
CA THR A 8 12.86 2.06 -4.55
C THR A 8 12.02 3.32 -4.80
N PRO A 9 12.45 4.50 -4.30
CA PRO A 9 11.70 5.74 -4.50
C PRO A 9 11.51 6.04 -5.99
N MET A 10 10.27 6.30 -6.39
CA MET A 10 9.93 6.44 -7.79
C MET A 10 8.80 7.45 -8.01
N HIS A 11 8.86 8.18 -9.12
CA HIS A 11 7.81 9.10 -9.50
C HIS A 11 6.59 8.35 -10.07
N PRO A 12 5.39 8.94 -10.05
CA PRO A 12 4.20 8.30 -10.63
C PRO A 12 4.35 8.15 -12.16
N HIS A 13 4.26 6.91 -12.64
CA HIS A 13 4.28 6.55 -14.05
C HIS A 13 3.77 5.11 -14.23
N ASP A 14 3.66 4.65 -15.47
CA ASP A 14 3.39 3.24 -15.80
C ASP A 14 4.68 2.41 -15.63
N VAL A 15 4.86 1.86 -14.43
CA VAL A 15 6.09 1.15 -14.05
C VAL A 15 6.20 -0.20 -14.74
N GLN A 16 7.36 -0.44 -15.35
CA GLN A 16 7.73 -1.73 -15.94
C GLN A 16 8.75 -2.46 -15.05
N PRO A 17 8.75 -3.80 -15.04
CA PRO A 17 9.72 -4.57 -14.27
C PRO A 17 11.13 -4.37 -14.81
N ASP A 18 12.08 -4.07 -13.92
CA ASP A 18 13.50 -4.01 -14.24
C ASP A 18 14.12 -5.42 -14.31
N GLU A 19 14.99 -5.67 -15.29
CA GLU A 19 15.61 -6.98 -15.49
C GLU A 19 16.47 -7.41 -14.28
N LEU A 20 17.14 -6.46 -13.63
CA LEU A 20 17.96 -6.72 -12.45
C LEU A 20 17.08 -7.10 -11.25
N ASP A 21 15.95 -6.42 -11.05
CA ASP A 21 15.02 -6.72 -9.96
C ASP A 21 14.39 -8.12 -10.13
N VAL A 22 14.08 -8.49 -11.37
CA VAL A 22 13.64 -9.85 -11.71
C VAL A 22 14.74 -10.87 -11.38
N ALA A 23 15.99 -10.60 -11.78
CA ALA A 23 17.12 -11.48 -11.51
C ALA A 23 17.37 -11.63 -9.99
N ILE A 24 17.29 -10.54 -9.21
CA ILE A 24 17.41 -10.56 -7.75
C ILE A 24 16.29 -11.40 -7.11
N GLY A 25 15.05 -11.24 -7.58
CA GLY A 25 13.92 -12.04 -7.12
C GLY A 25 14.12 -13.54 -7.34
N ILE A 26 14.63 -13.90 -8.52
CA ILE A 26 14.97 -15.29 -8.88
C ILE A 26 16.11 -15.80 -8.00
N ASP A 27 17.23 -15.06 -7.90
CA ASP A 27 18.39 -15.47 -7.12
C ASP A 27 18.01 -15.73 -5.65
N ARG A 28 17.33 -14.78 -5.00
CA ARG A 28 16.88 -14.93 -3.61
C ARG A 28 15.96 -16.14 -3.42
N MET A 29 15.06 -16.39 -4.37
CA MET A 29 14.20 -17.58 -4.33
C MET A 29 15.03 -18.86 -4.38
N GLN A 30 15.98 -18.95 -5.31
CA GLN A 30 16.80 -20.15 -5.51
C GLN A 30 17.79 -20.39 -4.36
N GLN A 31 18.22 -19.34 -3.64
CA GLN A 31 18.98 -19.49 -2.40
C GLN A 31 18.14 -20.10 -1.27
N ALA A 32 16.82 -19.83 -1.25
CA ALA A 32 15.92 -20.31 -0.22
C ALA A 32 15.24 -21.65 -0.56
N LEU A 33 15.05 -21.93 -1.86
CA LEU A 33 14.25 -23.04 -2.36
C LEU A 33 14.98 -23.76 -3.49
N ALA A 34 14.90 -25.10 -3.51
CA ALA A 34 15.46 -25.93 -4.57
C ALA A 34 14.56 -25.95 -5.84
N ILE A 35 14.21 -24.79 -6.37
CA ILE A 35 13.38 -24.62 -7.57
C ILE A 35 14.20 -23.91 -8.64
N GLU A 36 14.59 -24.60 -9.71
CA GLU A 36 15.31 -24.03 -10.84
C GLU A 36 14.38 -23.18 -11.73
N VAL A 37 14.74 -21.92 -11.99
CA VAL A 37 14.02 -21.04 -12.92
C VAL A 37 14.61 -21.15 -14.32
N ARG A 38 13.86 -21.74 -15.24
CA ARG A 38 14.27 -21.88 -16.66
C ARG A 38 13.74 -20.77 -17.57
N ARG A 39 12.57 -20.23 -17.25
CA ARG A 39 11.91 -19.16 -18.03
C ARG A 39 10.99 -18.35 -17.12
N VAL A 40 10.97 -17.03 -17.29
CA VAL A 40 9.95 -16.16 -16.72
C VAL A 40 8.78 -16.09 -17.69
N GLU A 41 7.61 -16.59 -17.30
CA GLU A 41 6.41 -16.56 -18.16
C GLU A 41 5.75 -15.17 -18.16
N HIS A 42 5.70 -14.55 -16.98
CA HIS A 42 5.09 -13.25 -16.75
C HIS A 42 5.88 -12.47 -15.70
N SER A 43 6.07 -11.17 -15.95
CA SER A 43 6.60 -10.19 -15.01
C SER A 43 5.76 -8.93 -15.05
N TRP A 44 5.67 -8.25 -13.92
CA TRP A 44 5.02 -6.96 -13.79
C TRP A 44 5.66 -6.20 -12.63
N ALA A 45 5.46 -4.90 -12.60
CA ALA A 45 5.80 -4.05 -11.48
C ALA A 45 4.55 -3.29 -11.01
N GLY A 46 4.63 -2.72 -9.82
CA GLY A 46 3.56 -1.91 -9.27
C GLY A 46 4.12 -0.88 -8.30
N LEU A 47 3.45 0.27 -8.22
CA LEU A 47 3.81 1.34 -7.29
C LEU A 47 3.10 1.13 -5.96
N ARG A 48 3.84 1.26 -4.86
CA ARG A 48 3.33 1.27 -3.49
C ARG A 48 3.52 2.66 -2.90
N THR A 49 2.43 3.26 -2.44
CA THR A 49 2.45 4.61 -1.87
C THR A 49 2.48 4.54 -0.34
N PHE A 50 3.46 5.21 0.26
CA PHE A 50 3.61 5.32 1.70
C PHE A 50 3.46 6.76 2.16
N SER A 51 2.79 6.93 3.29
CA SER A 51 2.87 8.15 4.08
C SER A 51 4.22 8.24 4.80
N ALA A 52 4.55 9.41 5.35
CA ALA A 52 5.83 9.63 6.04
C ALA A 52 6.05 8.71 7.25
N ASP A 53 4.98 8.30 7.92
CA ASP A 53 5.01 7.36 9.04
C ASP A 53 4.66 5.91 8.63
N ARG A 54 4.45 5.68 7.33
CA ARG A 54 4.12 4.40 6.71
C ARG A 54 2.78 3.79 7.19
N ASN A 55 1.93 4.58 7.85
CA ASN A 55 0.57 4.19 8.22
C ASN A 55 -0.46 4.64 7.17
N LEU A 56 -1.65 4.04 7.22
CA LEU A 56 -2.82 4.52 6.48
C LEU A 56 -3.11 5.99 6.80
N ALA A 57 -3.68 6.71 5.84
CA ALA A 57 -4.06 8.11 6.01
C ALA A 57 -5.50 8.30 5.52
N PHE A 58 -6.47 8.07 6.42
CA PHE A 58 -7.91 8.13 6.15
C PHE A 58 -8.57 9.25 6.96
N GLY A 59 -9.32 10.11 6.30
CA GLY A 59 -10.06 11.18 6.98
C GLY A 59 -10.36 12.38 6.10
N PHE A 60 -11.26 13.23 6.60
CA PHE A 60 -11.61 14.47 5.93
C PHE A 60 -10.48 15.50 5.98
N ASP A 61 -10.35 16.26 4.90
CA ASP A 61 -9.51 17.44 4.85
C ASP A 61 -10.18 18.60 5.60
N THR A 62 -9.41 19.37 6.38
CA THR A 62 -9.95 20.50 7.15
C THR A 62 -10.02 21.81 6.37
N GLU A 63 -9.32 21.92 5.25
CA GLU A 63 -9.31 23.10 4.38
C GLU A 63 -10.13 22.89 3.09
N ALA A 64 -10.44 21.64 2.74
CA ALA A 64 -11.28 21.29 1.61
C ALA A 64 -12.56 20.57 2.08
N PRO A 65 -13.66 21.31 2.38
CA PRO A 65 -14.92 20.72 2.81
C PRO A 65 -15.42 19.65 1.84
N GLY A 66 -15.72 18.47 2.37
CA GLY A 66 -16.21 17.32 1.60
C GLY A 66 -15.11 16.47 0.93
N PHE A 67 -13.83 16.87 1.02
CA PHE A 67 -12.72 16.05 0.52
C PHE A 67 -12.29 15.00 1.56
N PHE A 68 -12.21 13.74 1.16
CA PHE A 68 -11.79 12.63 2.03
C PHE A 68 -10.53 11.97 1.48
N TRP A 69 -9.47 11.92 2.29
CA TRP A 69 -8.24 11.19 1.98
C TRP A 69 -8.45 9.70 2.21
N CYS A 70 -8.10 8.88 1.22
CA CYS A 70 -8.02 7.42 1.33
C CYS A 70 -6.70 6.93 0.74
N VAL A 71 -5.59 7.18 1.45
CA VAL A 71 -4.23 6.96 0.93
C VAL A 71 -3.34 6.23 1.94
N GLY A 72 -2.10 5.90 1.55
CA GLY A 72 -1.10 5.30 2.44
C GLY A 72 -1.20 3.78 2.60
N GLN A 73 -1.84 3.09 1.64
CA GLN A 73 -2.05 1.65 1.68
C GLN A 73 -0.74 0.82 1.64
N GLY A 74 0.36 1.40 1.15
CA GLY A 74 1.67 0.76 1.14
C GLY A 74 1.64 -0.65 0.54
N GLY A 75 2.09 -1.65 1.31
CA GLY A 75 2.04 -3.07 0.92
C GLY A 75 0.84 -3.84 1.45
N TYR A 76 -0.10 -3.18 2.13
CA TYR A 76 -1.14 -3.85 2.92
C TYR A 76 -2.54 -3.62 2.35
N GLY A 77 -2.68 -2.85 1.28
CA GLY A 77 -3.97 -2.43 0.73
C GLY A 77 -4.94 -3.60 0.50
N ILE A 78 -4.47 -4.67 -0.14
CA ILE A 78 -5.32 -5.85 -0.43
C ILE A 78 -5.73 -6.57 0.87
N GLN A 79 -4.79 -6.90 1.74
CA GLN A 79 -5.10 -7.65 2.98
C GLN A 79 -6.02 -6.86 3.92
N THR A 80 -5.93 -5.52 3.92
CA THR A 80 -6.78 -4.66 4.76
C THR A 80 -8.11 -4.27 4.09
N ALA A 81 -8.29 -4.56 2.80
CA ALA A 81 -9.37 -3.97 2.00
C ALA A 81 -10.78 -4.13 2.61
N PRO A 82 -11.19 -5.29 3.15
CA PRO A 82 -12.53 -5.44 3.72
C PRO A 82 -12.77 -4.53 4.93
N ALA A 83 -11.82 -4.50 5.87
CA ALA A 83 -11.93 -3.69 7.08
C ALA A 83 -11.74 -2.20 6.79
N ALA A 84 -10.76 -1.84 5.93
CA ALA A 84 -10.50 -0.47 5.54
C ALA A 84 -11.67 0.14 4.76
N GLY A 85 -12.26 -0.62 3.83
CA GLY A 85 -13.41 -0.16 3.04
C GLY A 85 -14.63 0.14 3.92
N GLN A 86 -14.93 -0.75 4.87
CA GLN A 86 -16.02 -0.53 5.83
C GLN A 86 -15.75 0.69 6.71
N LEU A 87 -14.55 0.80 7.29
CA LEU A 87 -14.14 1.95 8.11
C LEU A 87 -14.28 3.27 7.34
N VAL A 88 -13.78 3.33 6.11
CA VAL A 88 -13.88 4.52 5.25
C VAL A 88 -15.34 4.86 4.95
N ALA A 89 -16.18 3.87 4.63
CA ALA A 89 -17.61 4.10 4.39
C ALA A 89 -18.32 4.65 5.63
N ASP A 90 -18.03 4.10 6.82
CA ASP A 90 -18.61 4.58 8.08
C ASP A 90 -18.15 5.99 8.43
N MET A 91 -16.87 6.31 8.23
CA MET A 91 -16.35 7.66 8.42
C MET A 91 -17.02 8.66 7.48
N ILE A 92 -17.16 8.33 6.20
CA ILE A 92 -17.82 9.22 5.21
C ILE A 92 -19.30 9.41 5.54
N ALA A 93 -20.00 8.33 5.90
CA ALA A 93 -21.43 8.37 6.23
C ALA A 93 -21.72 8.84 7.67
N SER A 94 -20.69 9.20 8.46
CA SER A 94 -20.82 9.57 9.87
C SER A 94 -21.55 8.50 10.71
N ARG A 95 -21.26 7.22 10.46
CA ARG A 95 -21.78 6.07 11.21
C ARG A 95 -20.77 5.61 12.26
N ASP A 96 -21.22 4.81 13.22
CA ASP A 96 -20.34 4.16 14.18
C ASP A 96 -19.39 3.18 13.44
N PRO A 97 -18.06 3.42 13.46
CA PRO A 97 -17.08 2.53 12.83
C PRO A 97 -16.81 1.24 13.64
N GLY A 98 -17.45 1.07 14.80
CA GLY A 98 -17.26 -0.07 15.67
C GLY A 98 -15.82 -0.18 16.19
N PRO A 99 -15.28 -1.41 16.35
CA PRO A 99 -13.93 -1.61 16.90
C PRO A 99 -12.81 -0.94 16.10
N ALA A 100 -12.98 -0.82 14.78
CA ALA A 100 -12.02 -0.15 13.90
C ALA A 100 -11.92 1.36 14.16
N GLY A 101 -12.91 1.97 14.84
CA GLY A 101 -12.85 3.37 15.26
C GLY A 101 -11.65 3.70 16.14
N SER A 102 -11.15 2.72 16.89
CA SER A 102 -10.00 2.89 17.80
C SER A 102 -8.71 3.36 17.11
N ILE A 103 -8.53 3.08 15.82
CA ILE A 103 -7.33 3.46 15.07
C ILE A 103 -7.43 4.84 14.40
N ILE A 104 -8.62 5.46 14.36
CA ILE A 104 -8.85 6.75 13.66
C ILE A 104 -7.83 7.83 14.06
N PRO A 105 -7.49 8.03 15.35
CA PRO A 105 -6.48 9.03 15.72
C PRO A 105 -5.11 8.79 15.09
N ALA A 106 -4.71 7.53 14.92
CA ALA A 106 -3.42 7.15 14.34
C ALA A 106 -3.40 7.28 12.81
N ILE A 107 -4.55 7.12 12.16
CA ILE A 107 -4.66 7.15 10.69
C ILE A 107 -5.21 8.47 10.15
N ASN A 108 -5.59 9.42 10.99
CA ASN A 108 -6.09 10.72 10.54
C ASN A 108 -4.99 11.46 9.74
N PRO A 109 -5.22 11.86 8.47
CA PRO A 109 -4.22 12.55 7.64
C PRO A 109 -3.78 13.89 8.23
N MET A 110 -4.61 14.49 9.08
CA MET A 110 -4.31 15.76 9.74
C MET A 110 -3.09 15.72 10.65
N ARG A 111 -2.62 14.52 11.05
CA ARG A 111 -1.36 14.33 11.80
C ARG A 111 -0.12 14.83 11.05
N PHE A 112 -0.20 15.01 9.74
CA PHE A 112 0.91 15.52 8.92
C PHE A 112 0.86 17.03 8.70
N ARG A 113 -0.22 17.69 9.12
CA ARG A 113 -0.30 19.14 9.04
C ARG A 113 0.52 19.75 10.18
N ARG A 114 1.26 20.80 9.84
CA ARG A 114 2.00 21.63 10.79
C ARG A 114 1.19 22.88 11.11
#